data_AF-A0A370C0D0-F1
#
_entry.id   AF-A0A370C0D0-F1
#
_cell.length_a   1.000
_cell.length_b   1.000
_cell.length_c   1.000
_cell.angle_alpha   90.00
_cell.angle_beta   90.00
_cell.angle_gamma   90.00
#
_symmetry.space_group_name_H-M   'P 1'
#
loop_
_entity.id
_entity.type
_entity.pdbx_description
1 polymer ?
#
loop_
_entity_poly.entity_id
_entity_poly.type
_entity_poly.pdbx_seq_one_letter_code
_entity_poly.pdbx_strand_id
1 'polypeptide(L)'
;MPFIDFQSPSLYNLSAIGILREGPVWGVSGEHMAYLMYDSNELQEAKTNIVTIHDDPTIIKKMIDYFYRGDYDDSPDKSHLATNPDYESPTTKAHVNIEMYNVADKYAIEPLMALAKKKLEYRLTLVWDNKEFIHIIEKVYGLDSPQNSKLRETIAKFAVEHLATLIKLPRFDEVRIEFPLFSYDFSTSLIQRMARVETKLRDHEEYFLSLPLSYIVVMFIVFIARGSAWNVVNLSMIGKV
;
A
#
# COMPACT_ATOMS: atom_id res chain seq x y z
N MET A 1 -6.90 -21.79 -25.14
CA MET A 1 -5.91 -21.46 -24.11
C MET A 1 -4.71 -22.35 -24.34
N PRO A 2 -3.49 -21.81 -24.50
CA PRO A 2 -2.31 -22.67 -24.51
C PRO A 2 -2.12 -23.25 -23.10
N PHE A 3 -1.78 -24.53 -23.05
CA PHE A 3 -1.45 -25.28 -21.84
C PHE A 3 -0.06 -24.79 -21.39
N ILE A 4 0.02 -24.25 -20.17
CA ILE A 4 1.27 -23.78 -19.57
C ILE A 4 1.68 -24.85 -18.55
N ASP A 5 2.90 -25.37 -18.68
CA ASP A 5 3.49 -26.34 -17.75
C ASP A 5 4.17 -25.59 -16.59
N PHE A 6 3.87 -26.01 -15.36
CA PHE A 6 4.09 -25.25 -14.11
C PHE A 6 5.26 -25.75 -13.26
N GLN A 7 6.12 -26.64 -13.78
CA GLN A 7 7.22 -27.27 -13.00
C GLN A 7 8.62 -26.68 -13.25
N SER A 8 8.77 -25.61 -14.02
CA SER A 8 10.06 -25.00 -14.42
C SER A 8 9.95 -23.46 -14.46
N PRO A 9 11.07 -22.68 -14.52
CA PRO A 9 11.03 -21.26 -14.87
C PRO A 9 10.09 -21.06 -16.06
N SER A 10 9.04 -20.28 -15.87
CA SER A 10 7.99 -20.16 -16.87
C SER A 10 8.54 -19.44 -18.09
N LEU A 11 8.72 -20.18 -19.19
CA LEU A 11 9.14 -19.65 -20.48
C LEU A 11 7.92 -19.06 -21.17
N TYR A 12 7.88 -17.73 -21.31
CA TYR A 12 6.81 -17.06 -22.02
C TYR A 12 7.26 -16.75 -23.45
N ASN A 13 6.54 -17.30 -24.44
CA ASN A 13 6.66 -16.86 -25.82
C ASN A 13 5.74 -15.64 -25.99
N LEU A 14 6.32 -14.46 -25.81
CA LEU A 14 5.64 -13.19 -25.99
C LEU A 14 5.76 -12.80 -27.46
N SER A 15 4.81 -13.22 -28.29
CA SER A 15 4.72 -12.68 -29.65
C SER A 15 4.37 -11.19 -29.55
N ALA A 16 5.39 -10.33 -29.71
CA ALA A 16 5.33 -8.87 -29.76
C ALA A 16 5.15 -8.12 -28.42
N ILE A 17 6.23 -7.97 -27.64
CA ILE A 17 6.42 -6.80 -26.78
C ILE A 17 7.61 -6.00 -27.33
N GLY A 18 7.31 -4.96 -28.10
CA GLY A 18 8.30 -3.96 -28.50
C GLY A 18 8.34 -2.83 -27.48
N ILE A 19 9.38 -2.78 -26.64
CA ILE A 19 9.63 -1.61 -25.78
C ILE A 19 10.42 -0.59 -26.60
N LEU A 20 9.71 0.30 -27.31
CA LEU A 20 10.32 1.44 -27.99
C LEU A 20 10.41 2.62 -27.02
N ARG A 21 11.63 3.00 -26.64
CA ARG A 21 11.91 4.27 -25.96
C ARG A 21 12.31 5.31 -26.99
N GLU A 22 11.36 6.10 -27.49
CA GLU A 22 11.67 7.27 -28.33
C GLU A 22 12.15 8.42 -27.45
N GLY A 23 13.40 8.84 -27.62
CA GLY A 23 13.98 10.05 -27.02
C GLY A 23 14.95 10.71 -28.01
N PRO A 24 15.08 12.05 -27.99
CA PRO A 24 15.74 12.79 -29.06
C PRO A 24 17.26 12.57 -29.10
N VAL A 25 17.78 12.38 -30.32
CA VAL A 25 19.20 12.24 -30.62
C VAL A 25 19.88 13.60 -30.53
N TRP A 26 20.65 13.83 -29.47
CA TRP A 26 21.62 14.92 -29.44
C TRP A 26 22.99 14.37 -29.82
N GLY A 27 23.59 14.93 -30.88
CA GLY A 27 24.93 14.57 -31.30
C GLY A 27 25.97 15.05 -30.28
N VAL A 28 26.73 14.12 -29.69
CA VAL A 28 27.86 14.44 -28.81
C VAL A 28 29.06 13.55 -29.16
N SER A 29 30.25 14.14 -29.12
CA SER A 29 31.51 13.63 -29.68
C SER A 29 32.04 12.36 -29.01
N GLY A 30 32.38 11.37 -29.85
CA GLY A 30 33.58 10.53 -29.80
C GLY A 30 33.78 9.55 -28.63
N GLU A 31 33.65 9.99 -27.39
CA GLU A 31 34.20 9.26 -26.23
C GLU A 31 33.15 8.88 -25.17
N HIS A 32 31.88 9.28 -25.36
CA HIS A 32 30.75 8.88 -24.51
C HIS A 32 29.83 7.83 -25.16
N MET A 33 30.19 7.29 -26.34
CA MET A 33 29.34 6.42 -27.15
C MET A 33 29.23 4.97 -26.65
N ALA A 34 30.03 4.55 -25.67
CA ALA A 34 30.00 3.17 -25.17
C ALA A 34 28.77 2.85 -24.30
N TYR A 35 28.11 3.87 -23.72
CA TYR A 35 26.97 3.65 -22.80
C TYR A 35 25.59 3.72 -23.47
N LEU A 36 25.50 4.13 -24.74
CA LEU A 36 24.21 4.35 -25.43
C LEU A 36 23.96 3.46 -26.66
N MET A 37 24.84 2.49 -26.92
CA MET A 37 24.61 1.46 -27.94
C MET A 37 24.57 0.08 -27.28
N TYR A 38 23.54 -0.18 -26.47
CA TYR A 38 23.16 -1.56 -26.19
C TYR A 38 22.14 -1.96 -27.25
N ASP A 39 22.63 -2.52 -28.36
CA ASP A 39 21.79 -3.01 -29.44
C ASP A 39 20.90 -4.14 -28.89
N SER A 40 19.58 -3.97 -28.93
CA SER A 40 18.62 -4.96 -28.46
C SER A 40 18.80 -6.33 -29.14
N ASN A 41 19.46 -6.38 -30.30
CA ASN A 41 19.80 -7.61 -31.01
C ASN A 41 20.89 -8.45 -30.32
N GLU A 42 21.60 -7.93 -29.32
CA GLU A 42 22.61 -8.70 -28.58
C GLU A 42 22.02 -9.49 -27.40
N LEU A 43 20.79 -9.17 -26.97
CA LEU A 43 20.10 -9.93 -25.93
C LEU A 43 19.71 -11.32 -26.45
N GLN A 44 20.04 -12.35 -25.67
CA GLN A 44 19.60 -13.72 -25.98
C GLN A 44 18.08 -13.80 -26.07
N GLU A 45 17.36 -13.04 -25.26
CA GLU A 45 15.89 -12.96 -25.27
C GLU A 45 15.33 -12.46 -26.61
N ALA A 46 15.99 -11.48 -27.24
CA ALA A 46 15.61 -10.96 -28.55
C ALA A 46 15.88 -11.98 -29.67
N LYS A 47 16.89 -12.83 -29.51
CA LYS A 47 17.20 -13.92 -30.46
C LYS A 47 16.28 -15.12 -30.31
N THR A 48 15.93 -15.47 -29.08
CA THR A 48 15.11 -16.65 -28.78
C THR A 48 13.62 -16.36 -28.79
N ASN A 49 13.20 -15.08 -28.68
CA ASN A 49 11.84 -14.66 -28.38
C ASN A 49 11.30 -15.28 -27.08
N ILE A 50 12.20 -15.60 -26.14
CA ILE A 50 11.88 -16.23 -24.87
C ILE A 50 12.46 -15.36 -23.75
N VAL A 51 11.58 -14.93 -22.85
CA VAL A 51 11.96 -14.23 -21.62
C VAL A 51 11.74 -15.18 -20.44
N THR A 52 12.74 -15.31 -19.58
CA THR A 52 12.65 -16.13 -18.36
C THR A 52 12.31 -15.24 -17.18
N ILE A 53 11.21 -15.53 -16.50
CA ILE A 53 10.76 -14.81 -15.30
C ILE A 53 10.91 -15.73 -14.09
N HIS A 54 11.55 -15.21 -13.03
CA HIS A 54 11.86 -15.95 -11.80
C HIS A 54 10.96 -15.58 -10.61
N ASP A 55 9.91 -14.81 -10.84
CA ASP A 55 8.92 -14.45 -9.83
C ASP A 55 7.84 -15.53 -9.70
N ASP A 56 7.00 -15.44 -8.67
CA ASP A 56 5.91 -16.39 -8.42
C ASP A 56 5.03 -16.56 -9.67
N PRO A 57 4.99 -17.77 -10.28
CA PRO A 57 4.20 -18.04 -11.47
C PRO A 57 2.70 -17.71 -11.31
N THR A 58 2.16 -17.80 -10.10
CA THR A 58 0.74 -17.50 -9.82
C THR A 58 0.47 -16.00 -9.93
N ILE A 59 1.41 -15.15 -9.52
CA ILE A 59 1.34 -13.69 -9.63
C ILE A 59 1.62 -13.26 -11.07
N ILE A 60 2.62 -13.86 -11.73
CA ILE A 60 2.93 -13.54 -13.13
C ILE A 60 1.77 -13.89 -14.06
N LYS A 61 1.09 -15.02 -13.83
CA LYS A 61 -0.15 -15.34 -14.55
C LYS A 61 -1.20 -14.24 -14.42
N LYS A 62 -1.41 -13.70 -13.22
CA LYS A 62 -2.35 -12.58 -12.96
C LYS A 62 -1.88 -11.29 -13.63
N MET A 63 -0.58 -11.01 -13.68
CA MET A 63 -0.01 -9.89 -14.43
C MET A 63 -0.24 -10.03 -15.93
N ILE A 64 -0.08 -11.22 -16.49
CA ILE A 64 -0.36 -11.49 -17.90
C ILE A 64 -1.86 -11.30 -18.17
N ASP A 65 -2.74 -11.83 -17.33
CA ASP A 65 -4.19 -11.62 -17.45
C ASP A 65 -4.55 -10.12 -17.45
N TYR A 66 -3.89 -9.33 -16.60
CA TYR A 66 -4.03 -7.87 -16.60
C TYR A 66 -3.67 -7.25 -17.94
N PHE A 67 -2.57 -7.64 -18.59
CA PHE A 67 -2.20 -7.06 -19.89
C PHE A 67 -3.25 -7.30 -20.98
N TYR A 68 -3.97 -8.42 -20.91
CA TYR A 68 -5.03 -8.72 -21.89
C TYR A 68 -6.38 -8.10 -21.54
N ARG A 69 -6.69 -7.90 -20.26
CA ARG A 69 -8.04 -7.52 -19.79
C ARG A 69 -8.13 -6.12 -19.19
N GLY A 70 -6.99 -5.51 -18.86
CA GLY A 70 -6.91 -4.29 -18.07
C GLY A 70 -7.26 -4.49 -16.58
N ASP A 71 -7.49 -5.73 -16.14
CA ASP A 71 -7.78 -6.09 -14.75
C ASP A 71 -7.29 -7.52 -14.44
N TYR A 72 -7.07 -7.84 -13.17
CA TYR A 72 -6.68 -9.17 -12.69
C TYR A 72 -7.56 -9.66 -11.53
N ASP A 73 -7.72 -10.97 -11.41
CA ASP A 73 -8.42 -11.57 -10.26
C ASP A 73 -7.50 -11.56 -9.02
N ASP A 74 -7.94 -10.88 -7.96
CA ASP A 74 -7.21 -10.80 -6.70
C ASP A 74 -7.45 -12.01 -5.79
N SER A 75 -8.23 -13.00 -6.22
CA SER A 75 -8.45 -14.22 -5.46
C SER A 75 -7.17 -15.06 -5.40
N PRO A 76 -6.79 -15.57 -4.21
CA PRO A 76 -5.61 -16.43 -4.07
C PRO A 76 -5.80 -17.73 -4.85
N ASP A 77 -4.76 -18.18 -5.55
CA ASP A 77 -4.83 -19.42 -6.32
C ASP A 77 -4.66 -20.62 -5.37
N LYS A 78 -5.77 -21.31 -5.09
CA LYS A 78 -5.79 -22.47 -4.18
C LYS A 78 -5.31 -23.75 -4.85
N SER A 79 -5.18 -23.77 -6.18
CA SER A 79 -4.84 -24.97 -6.94
C SER A 79 -3.34 -25.26 -6.96
N HIS A 80 -2.52 -24.26 -6.62
CA HIS A 80 -1.07 -24.34 -6.56
C HIS A 80 -0.58 -24.11 -5.13
N LEU A 81 -1.01 -24.96 -4.18
CA LEU A 81 -0.39 -24.99 -2.85
C LEU A 81 1.10 -25.31 -3.05
N ALA A 82 1.96 -24.41 -2.57
CA ALA A 82 3.40 -24.33 -2.83
C ALA A 82 4.09 -25.71 -2.94
N THR A 83 4.32 -26.17 -4.17
CA THR A 83 5.28 -27.25 -4.45
C THR A 83 6.73 -26.75 -4.43
N ASN A 84 6.95 -25.42 -4.44
CA ASN A 84 8.26 -24.82 -4.35
C ASN A 84 8.44 -24.09 -2.99
N PRO A 85 9.39 -24.51 -2.13
CA PRO A 85 9.65 -23.87 -0.84
C PRO A 85 10.19 -22.44 -0.96
N ASP A 86 10.64 -22.01 -2.14
CA ASP A 86 11.24 -20.68 -2.34
C ASP A 86 10.20 -19.55 -2.41
N TYR A 87 8.90 -19.86 -2.53
CA TYR A 87 7.83 -18.87 -2.62
C TYR A 87 6.70 -19.12 -1.63
N GLU A 88 6.37 -18.11 -0.82
CA GLU A 88 5.18 -18.13 0.02
C GLU A 88 3.95 -17.72 -0.80
N SER A 89 3.10 -18.70 -1.12
CA SER A 89 1.91 -18.46 -1.93
C SER A 89 0.95 -17.47 -1.24
N PRO A 90 0.41 -16.46 -1.95
CA PRO A 90 -0.55 -15.53 -1.38
C PRO A 90 -1.80 -16.24 -0.85
N THR A 91 -2.06 -16.10 0.45
CA THR A 91 -3.20 -16.75 1.11
C THR A 91 -4.47 -15.91 1.13
N THR A 92 -4.36 -14.60 0.91
CA THR A 92 -5.50 -13.67 0.94
C THR A 92 -5.49 -12.72 -0.26
N LYS A 93 -6.63 -12.05 -0.49
CA LYS A 93 -6.74 -11.01 -1.52
C LYS A 93 -5.79 -9.85 -1.29
N ALA A 94 -5.56 -9.49 -0.03
CA ALA A 94 -4.61 -8.44 0.32
C ALA A 94 -3.19 -8.86 -0.09
N HIS A 95 -2.78 -10.10 0.19
CA HIS A 95 -1.46 -10.60 -0.20
C HIS A 95 -1.29 -10.60 -1.72
N VAL A 96 -2.29 -11.09 -2.47
CA VAL A 96 -2.24 -11.04 -3.95
C VAL A 96 -2.02 -9.61 -4.44
N ASN A 97 -2.74 -8.63 -3.88
CA ASN A 97 -2.59 -7.23 -4.28
C ASN A 97 -1.23 -6.63 -3.91
N ILE A 98 -0.63 -7.04 -2.78
CA ILE A 98 0.74 -6.61 -2.41
C ILE A 98 1.77 -7.20 -3.35
N GLU A 99 1.71 -8.50 -3.64
CA GLU A 99 2.64 -9.14 -4.58
C GLU A 99 2.48 -8.59 -5.99
N MET A 100 1.24 -8.36 -6.44
CA MET A 100 0.97 -7.70 -7.73
C MET A 100 1.55 -6.28 -7.77
N TYR A 101 1.50 -5.53 -6.68
CA TYR A 101 2.15 -4.21 -6.59
C TYR A 101 3.68 -4.34 -6.70
N ASN A 102 4.30 -5.28 -5.98
CA ASN A 102 5.75 -5.50 -5.99
C ASN A 102 6.25 -5.93 -7.38
N VAL A 103 5.55 -6.86 -8.02
CA VAL A 103 5.83 -7.28 -9.41
C VAL A 103 5.65 -6.10 -10.36
N ALA A 104 4.59 -5.31 -10.22
CA ALA A 104 4.38 -4.15 -11.07
C ALA A 104 5.46 -3.06 -10.89
N ASP A 105 5.97 -2.86 -9.67
CA ASP A 105 7.10 -1.97 -9.38
C ASP A 105 8.38 -2.49 -10.04
N LYS A 106 8.68 -3.79 -9.85
CA LYS A 106 9.85 -4.47 -10.45
C LYS A 106 9.89 -4.35 -11.98
N TYR A 107 8.73 -4.49 -12.63
CA TYR A 107 8.60 -4.40 -14.09
C TYR A 107 8.20 -3.01 -14.61
N ALA A 108 8.18 -1.98 -13.74
CA ALA A 108 7.83 -0.61 -14.07
C ALA A 108 6.45 -0.45 -14.78
N ILE A 109 5.45 -1.21 -14.35
CA ILE A 109 4.08 -1.17 -14.88
C ILE A 109 3.22 -0.26 -13.99
N GLU A 110 3.42 1.06 -14.11
CA GLU A 110 2.77 2.05 -13.23
C GLU A 110 1.23 1.91 -13.13
N PRO A 111 0.47 1.68 -14.22
CA PRO A 111 -0.98 1.52 -14.12
C PRO A 111 -1.40 0.30 -13.31
N LEU A 112 -0.60 -0.78 -13.34
CA LEU A 112 -0.83 -1.98 -12.55
C LEU A 112 -0.53 -1.75 -11.07
N MET A 113 0.56 -1.01 -10.76
CA MET A 113 0.84 -0.59 -9.38
C MET A 113 -0.33 0.22 -8.79
N ALA A 114 -0.86 1.17 -9.56
CA ALA A 114 -1.98 2.01 -9.14
C ALA A 114 -3.25 1.17 -8.91
N LEU A 115 -3.54 0.22 -9.82
CA LEU A 115 -4.67 -0.70 -9.68
C LEU A 115 -4.51 -1.59 -8.44
N ALA A 116 -3.34 -2.17 -8.22
CA ALA A 116 -3.07 -3.05 -7.10
C ALA A 116 -3.18 -2.34 -5.75
N LYS A 117 -2.62 -1.13 -5.64
CA LYS A 117 -2.82 -0.26 -4.49
C LYS A 117 -4.30 0.01 -4.23
N LYS A 118 -5.07 0.39 -5.26
CA LYS A 118 -6.50 0.68 -5.15
C LYS A 118 -7.30 -0.55 -4.67
N LYS A 119 -6.98 -1.74 -5.18
CA LYS A 119 -7.63 -2.99 -4.73
C LYS A 119 -7.30 -3.34 -3.27
N LEU A 120 -6.06 -3.11 -2.84
CA LEU A 120 -5.67 -3.28 -1.44
C LEU A 120 -6.43 -2.31 -0.52
N GLU A 121 -6.49 -1.02 -0.87
CA GLU A 121 -7.25 -0.01 -0.11
C GLU A 121 -8.74 -0.37 -0.01
N TYR A 122 -9.33 -0.83 -1.12
CA TYR A 122 -10.71 -1.31 -1.13
C TYR A 122 -10.92 -2.52 -0.23
N ARG A 123 -9.99 -3.48 -0.22
CA ARG A 123 -10.05 -4.66 0.66
C ARG A 123 -9.99 -4.25 2.14
N LEU A 124 -9.05 -3.38 2.51
CA LEU A 124 -8.86 -2.91 3.89
C LEU A 124 -10.04 -2.10 4.42
N THR A 125 -10.72 -1.35 3.55
CA THR A 125 -11.95 -0.62 3.92
C THR A 125 -13.17 -1.53 4.03
N LEU A 126 -13.28 -2.54 3.17
CA LEU A 126 -14.45 -3.42 3.13
C LEU A 126 -14.46 -4.45 4.27
N VAL A 127 -13.30 -5.05 4.57
CA VAL A 127 -13.18 -6.09 5.59
C VAL A 127 -11.91 -5.86 6.38
N TRP A 128 -12.10 -5.38 7.61
CA TRP A 128 -11.02 -5.22 8.57
C TRP A 128 -10.79 -6.50 9.36
N ASP A 129 -9.58 -7.03 9.32
CA ASP A 129 -9.12 -8.11 10.20
C ASP A 129 -7.75 -7.76 10.76
N ASN A 130 -7.63 -7.71 12.09
CA ASN A 130 -6.37 -7.26 12.69
C ASN A 130 -5.22 -8.24 12.44
N LYS A 131 -5.46 -9.56 12.35
CA LYS A 131 -4.41 -10.55 12.16
C LYS A 131 -3.88 -10.50 10.72
N GLU A 132 -4.77 -10.42 9.74
CA GLU A 132 -4.42 -10.18 8.34
C GLU A 132 -3.65 -8.86 8.20
N PHE A 133 -4.10 -7.79 8.87
CA PHE A 133 -3.43 -6.50 8.81
C PHE A 133 -2.00 -6.51 9.37
N ILE A 134 -1.75 -7.26 10.45
CA ILE A 134 -0.40 -7.47 10.96
C ILE A 134 0.49 -8.09 9.88
N HIS A 135 0.02 -9.13 9.19
CA HIS A 135 0.80 -9.79 8.16
C HIS A 135 1.00 -8.91 6.92
N ILE A 136 0.05 -8.01 6.63
CA ILE A 136 0.22 -6.97 5.61
C ILE A 136 1.37 -6.03 5.97
N ILE A 137 1.53 -5.64 7.25
CA ILE A 137 2.67 -4.83 7.68
C ILE A 137 3.98 -5.59 7.43
N GLU A 138 4.04 -6.87 7.84
CA GLU A 138 5.20 -7.73 7.65
C GLU A 138 5.59 -7.82 6.16
N LYS A 139 4.62 -8.01 5.26
CA LYS A 139 4.88 -8.05 3.81
C LYS A 139 5.29 -6.71 3.21
N VAL A 140 4.66 -5.60 3.60
CA VAL A 140 4.94 -4.28 3.01
C VAL A 140 6.25 -3.66 3.53
N TYR A 141 6.69 -4.04 4.73
CA TYR A 141 7.94 -3.57 5.34
C TYR A 141 9.06 -4.61 5.36
N GLY A 142 8.77 -5.84 4.90
CA GLY A 142 9.73 -6.92 4.76
C GLY A 142 10.78 -6.68 3.67
N LEU A 143 11.73 -7.62 3.59
CA LEU A 143 12.89 -7.53 2.70
C LEU A 143 12.52 -7.52 1.21
N ASP A 144 11.44 -8.20 0.85
CA ASP A 144 11.00 -8.36 -0.55
C ASP A 144 10.20 -7.15 -1.08
N SER A 145 9.94 -6.16 -0.22
CA SER A 145 9.15 -4.98 -0.58
C SER A 145 10.02 -3.86 -1.16
N PRO A 146 9.55 -3.14 -2.19
CA PRO A 146 10.26 -1.98 -2.74
C PRO A 146 10.59 -0.92 -1.68
N GLN A 147 11.83 -0.40 -1.74
CA GLN A 147 12.34 0.55 -0.74
C GLN A 147 11.54 1.86 -0.63
N ASN A 148 10.84 2.26 -1.69
CA ASN A 148 10.00 3.47 -1.71
C ASN A 148 8.53 3.13 -2.00
N SER A 149 8.07 1.97 -1.52
CA SER A 149 6.71 1.50 -1.76
C SER A 149 5.67 2.51 -1.28
N LYS A 150 4.81 3.00 -2.20
CA LYS A 150 3.67 3.87 -1.90
C LYS A 150 2.59 3.17 -1.09
N LEU A 151 2.71 1.86 -0.87
CA LEU A 151 1.86 1.12 0.06
C LEU A 151 2.16 1.50 1.51
N ARG A 152 3.41 1.82 1.87
CA ARG A 152 3.82 2.14 3.26
C ARG A 152 3.00 3.27 3.87
N GLU A 153 2.88 4.38 3.15
CA GLU A 153 2.03 5.52 3.56
C GLU A 153 0.58 5.07 3.80
N THR A 154 0.08 4.18 2.96
CA THR A 154 -1.29 3.67 3.03
C THR A 154 -1.47 2.80 4.27
N ILE A 155 -0.56 1.84 4.50
CA ILE A 155 -0.60 0.94 5.65
C ILE A 155 -0.45 1.71 6.96
N ALA A 156 0.46 2.68 7.04
CA ALA A 156 0.62 3.52 8.22
C ALA A 156 -0.67 4.30 8.56
N LYS A 157 -1.39 4.83 7.56
CA LYS A 157 -2.68 5.48 7.75
C LYS A 157 -3.74 4.53 8.30
N PHE A 158 -3.91 3.35 7.69
CA PHE A 158 -4.87 2.35 8.19
C PHE A 158 -4.54 1.90 9.62
N ALA A 159 -3.25 1.72 9.95
CA ALA A 159 -2.83 1.38 11.29
C ALA A 159 -3.25 2.44 12.32
N VAL A 160 -3.11 3.73 11.97
CA VAL A 160 -3.58 4.83 12.82
C VAL A 160 -5.10 4.85 12.91
N GLU A 161 -5.82 4.67 11.82
CA GLU A 161 -7.29 4.66 11.78
C GLU A 161 -7.88 3.58 12.70
N HIS A 162 -7.29 2.39 12.71
CA HIS A 162 -7.71 1.23 13.49
C HIS A 162 -6.89 1.00 14.78
N LEU A 163 -6.16 2.02 15.24
CA LEU A 163 -5.28 1.92 16.40
C LEU A 163 -5.99 1.39 17.66
N ALA A 164 -7.27 1.74 17.85
CA ALA A 164 -8.06 1.34 19.01
C ALA A 164 -8.22 -0.19 19.16
N THR A 165 -8.16 -0.94 18.06
CA THR A 165 -8.18 -2.41 18.06
C THR A 165 -6.77 -2.99 18.02
N LEU A 166 -5.86 -2.39 17.26
CA LEU A 166 -4.49 -2.87 17.08
C LEU A 166 -3.66 -2.80 18.37
N ILE A 167 -3.80 -1.73 19.16
CA ILE A 167 -3.02 -1.54 20.40
C ILE A 167 -3.26 -2.62 21.46
N LYS A 168 -4.34 -3.39 21.33
CA LYS A 168 -4.69 -4.48 22.26
C LYS A 168 -3.97 -5.78 21.92
N LEU A 169 -3.29 -5.85 20.77
CA LEU A 169 -2.66 -7.06 20.27
C LEU A 169 -1.16 -7.03 20.60
N PRO A 170 -0.64 -8.01 21.36
CA PRO A 170 0.79 -8.11 21.64
C PRO A 170 1.64 -8.14 20.36
N ARG A 171 1.15 -8.84 19.32
CA ARG A 171 1.83 -8.92 18.03
C ARG A 171 2.00 -7.55 17.34
N PHE A 172 1.11 -6.59 17.60
CA PHE A 172 1.28 -5.23 17.07
C PHE A 172 2.48 -4.52 17.71
N ASP A 173 2.75 -4.76 18.99
CA ASP A 173 3.93 -4.22 19.67
C ASP A 173 5.22 -4.85 19.13
N GLU A 174 5.19 -6.17 18.92
CA GLU A 174 6.31 -6.91 18.31
C GLU A 174 6.66 -6.36 16.92
N VAL A 175 5.67 -6.19 16.04
CA VAL A 175 5.87 -5.66 14.68
C VAL A 175 6.42 -4.24 14.68
N ARG A 176 6.02 -3.40 15.63
CA ARG A 176 6.60 -2.05 15.79
C ARG A 176 8.09 -2.10 16.14
N ILE A 177 8.53 -3.11 16.88
CA ILE A 177 9.93 -3.32 17.23
C ILE A 177 10.70 -3.96 16.05
N GLU A 178 10.11 -4.99 15.44
CA GLU A 178 10.71 -5.75 14.32
C GLU A 178 10.91 -4.89 13.06
N PHE A 179 10.01 -3.94 12.80
CA PHE A 179 10.04 -3.07 11.62
C PHE A 179 10.15 -1.60 12.01
N PRO A 180 11.36 -1.07 12.30
CA PRO A 180 11.55 0.32 12.71
C PRO A 180 11.02 1.35 11.71
N LEU A 181 11.10 1.04 10.41
CA LEU A 181 10.59 1.91 9.37
C LEU A 181 9.06 2.01 9.39
N PHE A 182 8.37 0.91 9.70
CA PHE A 182 6.93 0.95 9.97
C PHE A 182 6.63 1.84 11.17
N SER A 183 7.37 1.69 12.27
CA SER A 183 7.20 2.53 13.46
C SER A 183 7.39 4.03 13.16
N TYR A 184 8.34 4.38 12.29
CA TYR A 184 8.55 5.74 11.84
C TYR A 184 7.35 6.29 11.04
N ASP A 185 6.90 5.55 10.02
CA ASP A 185 5.77 5.96 9.18
C ASP A 185 4.46 6.02 9.97
N PHE A 186 4.23 5.05 10.85
CA PHE A 186 3.09 4.98 11.75
C PHE A 186 3.07 6.17 12.71
N SER A 187 4.20 6.47 13.37
CA SER A 187 4.30 7.61 14.30
C SER A 187 4.12 8.93 13.57
N THR A 188 4.68 9.07 12.37
CA THR A 188 4.47 10.25 11.52
C THR A 188 2.99 10.42 11.18
N SER A 189 2.32 9.34 10.79
CA SER A 189 0.88 9.35 10.50
C SER A 189 0.05 9.70 11.74
N LEU A 190 0.45 9.23 12.92
CA LEU A 190 -0.20 9.53 14.19
C LEU A 190 -0.06 11.01 14.56
N ILE A 191 1.16 11.57 14.44
CA ILE A 191 1.44 13.00 14.67
C ILE A 191 0.60 13.86 13.73
N GLN A 192 0.55 13.52 12.44
CA GLN A 192 -0.27 14.23 11.47
C GLN A 192 -1.77 14.18 11.82
N ARG A 193 -2.27 13.03 12.29
CA ARG A 193 -3.66 12.90 12.74
C ARG A 193 -3.93 13.77 13.97
N MET A 194 -3.04 13.75 14.97
CA MET A 194 -3.17 14.56 16.18
C MET A 194 -3.18 16.06 15.85
N ALA A 195 -2.23 16.53 15.04
CA ALA A 195 -2.18 17.92 14.60
C ALA A 195 -3.49 18.35 13.92
N ARG A 196 -4.05 17.52 13.03
CA ARG A 196 -5.35 17.79 12.37
C ARG A 196 -6.53 17.83 13.35
N VAL A 197 -6.50 17.01 14.40
CA VAL A 197 -7.55 17.01 15.42
C VAL A 197 -7.44 18.27 16.28
N GLU A 198 -6.24 18.64 16.70
CA GLU A 198 -5.97 19.87 17.46
C GLU A 198 -6.38 21.12 16.70
N THR A 199 -6.05 21.23 15.40
CA THR A 199 -6.49 22.38 14.59
C THR A 199 -8.01 22.45 14.50
N LYS A 200 -8.69 21.33 14.26
CA LYS A 200 -10.15 21.30 14.19
C LYS A 200 -10.81 21.67 15.50
N LEU A 201 -10.24 21.24 16.64
CA LEU A 201 -10.73 21.59 17.96
C LEU A 201 -10.56 23.09 18.22
N ARG A 202 -9.39 23.66 17.90
CA ARG A 202 -9.12 25.10 18.04
C ARG A 202 -10.06 25.93 17.17
N ASP A 203 -10.21 25.56 15.90
CA ASP A 203 -11.11 26.27 14.98
C ASP A 203 -12.54 26.25 15.54
N HIS A 204 -13.01 25.09 16.00
CA HIS A 204 -14.33 24.95 16.63
C HIS A 204 -14.47 25.79 17.91
N GLU A 205 -13.44 25.86 18.76
CA GLU A 205 -13.44 26.72 19.94
C GLU A 205 -13.55 28.21 19.58
N GLU A 206 -12.81 28.68 18.57
CA GLU A 206 -12.92 30.05 18.04
C GLU A 206 -14.30 30.35 17.46
N TYR A 207 -14.92 29.38 16.74
CA TYR A 207 -16.31 29.51 16.29
C TYR A 207 -17.28 29.62 17.47
N PHE A 208 -17.12 28.82 18.53
CA PHE A 208 -18.00 28.90 19.70
C PHE A 208 -17.87 30.23 20.44
N LEU A 209 -16.66 30.78 20.55
CA LEU A 209 -16.39 32.06 21.21
C LEU A 209 -16.88 33.27 20.38
N SER A 210 -17.07 33.11 19.07
CA SER A 210 -17.59 34.16 18.18
C SER A 210 -19.11 34.18 18.03
N LEU A 211 -19.84 33.19 18.56
CA LEU A 211 -21.30 33.17 18.54
C LEU A 211 -21.91 34.16 19.55
N PRO A 212 -23.04 34.82 19.21
CA PRO A 212 -23.75 35.65 20.17
C PRO A 212 -24.24 34.81 21.35
N LEU A 213 -24.23 35.39 22.56
CA LEU A 213 -24.54 34.69 23.82
C LEU A 213 -25.91 33.97 23.79
N SER A 214 -26.87 34.50 23.04
CA SER A 214 -28.19 33.87 22.84
C SER A 214 -28.12 32.50 22.16
N TYR A 215 -27.19 32.31 21.22
CA TYR A 215 -26.99 31.04 20.52
C TYR A 215 -26.28 30.01 21.39
N ILE A 216 -25.30 30.44 22.19
CA ILE A 216 -24.57 29.58 23.13
C ILE A 216 -25.56 29.04 24.17
N VAL A 217 -26.45 29.88 24.70
CA VAL A 217 -27.49 29.47 25.66
C VAL A 217 -28.46 28.46 25.06
N VAL A 218 -28.92 28.66 23.81
CA VAL A 218 -29.79 27.69 23.12
C VAL A 218 -29.07 26.36 22.88
N MET A 219 -27.80 26.38 22.47
CA MET A 219 -26.98 25.17 22.32
C MET A 219 -26.80 24.42 23.64
N PHE A 220 -26.53 25.13 24.74
CA PHE A 220 -26.45 24.52 26.07
C PHE A 220 -27.78 23.91 26.52
N ILE A 221 -28.91 24.58 26.31
CA ILE A 221 -30.24 24.05 26.66
C ILE A 221 -30.56 22.79 25.83
N VAL A 222 -30.29 22.81 24.52
CA VAL A 222 -30.47 21.65 23.64
C VAL A 222 -29.53 20.50 24.02
N PHE A 223 -28.31 20.81 24.45
CA PHE A 223 -27.31 19.82 24.86
C PHE A 223 -27.66 19.16 26.21
N ILE A 224 -28.11 19.94 27.20
CA ILE A 224 -28.62 19.43 28.48
C ILE A 224 -29.88 18.58 28.27
N ALA A 225 -30.79 19.01 27.38
CA ALA A 225 -31.99 18.23 27.04
C ALA A 225 -31.68 16.90 26.32
N ARG A 226 -30.49 16.75 25.72
CA ARG A 226 -30.04 15.53 25.02
C ARG A 226 -29.21 14.58 25.88
N GLY A 227 -29.02 14.87 27.18
CA GLY A 227 -28.51 13.89 28.15
C GLY A 227 -27.09 13.35 27.89
N SER A 228 -26.22 14.12 27.23
CA SER A 228 -24.84 13.70 26.95
C SER A 228 -23.90 14.16 28.07
N ALA A 229 -23.50 13.23 28.95
CA ALA A 229 -22.61 13.48 30.07
C ALA A 229 -21.18 13.79 29.61
N TRP A 230 -20.80 15.07 29.61
CA TRP A 230 -19.40 15.46 29.68
C TRP A 230 -18.99 15.54 31.16
N ASN A 231 -18.09 14.64 31.56
CA ASN A 231 -17.40 14.74 32.84
C ASN A 231 -16.64 16.07 32.87
N VAL A 232 -17.00 16.92 33.83
CA VAL A 232 -16.32 18.17 34.15
C VAL A 232 -14.96 17.80 34.74
N VAL A 233 -13.95 17.61 33.88
CA VAL A 233 -12.56 17.66 34.29
C VAL A 233 -12.06 19.06 33.96
N ASN A 234 -11.70 19.78 35.02
CA ASN A 234 -10.90 21.00 35.04
C ASN A 234 -11.64 22.34 34.86
N LEU A 235 -12.47 22.70 35.84
CA LEU A 235 -12.76 24.11 36.16
C LEU A 235 -12.55 24.41 37.66
N SER A 236 -11.45 23.92 38.23
CA SER A 236 -11.04 24.29 39.60
C SER A 236 -9.72 25.08 39.66
N MET A 237 -9.18 25.52 38.51
CA MET A 237 -7.94 26.31 38.44
C MET A 237 -8.12 27.75 37.99
N ILE A 238 -9.32 28.31 38.12
CA ILE A 238 -9.53 29.75 38.01
C ILE A 238 -10.47 30.19 39.14
N GLY A 239 -9.87 30.71 40.21
CA GLY A 239 -10.57 31.50 41.22
C GLY A 239 -10.74 30.83 42.58
N LYS A 240 -9.68 30.83 43.40
CA LYS A 240 -9.78 31.10 44.84
C LYS A 240 -8.53 31.85 45.32
N VAL A 241 -8.77 33.15 45.58
CA VAL A 241 -8.11 34.10 46.49
C VAL A 241 -6.62 34.36 46.29
#